data_AF-A0A9D5T7A4-F1
#
_entry.id   AF-A0A9D5T7A4-F1
#
_cell.length_a   1.000
_cell.length_b   1.000
_cell.length_c   1.000
_cell.angle_alpha   90.00
_cell.angle_beta   90.00
_cell.angle_gamma   90.00
#
_symmetry.space_group_name_H-M   'P 1'
#
loop_
_entity.id
_entity.type
_entity.pdbx_description
1 polymer ?
#
loop_
_entity_poly.entity_id
_entity_poly.type
_entity_poly.pdbx_seq_one_letter_code
_entity_poly.pdbx_strand_id
1 'polypeptide(L)'
;MIRKIEGIIPAGLSAAGIRKAVRAGLVISLFISLSVFNLQFVHDLRRIYYYDISGKRIIDEQIYHRLHNFSGYTELCFYIFIVFFICLAGMALYFFISHFIGSKSIYTMLRVGRRELIKRCLGLPVLSALAGGLTMGVSYLLMIMIYILFLPELHL
;
A
#
# COMPACT_ATOMS: atom_id res chain seq x y z
N MET A 1 22.50 -4.37 -14.33
CA MET A 1 21.14 -4.74 -13.88
C MET A 1 20.01 -3.95 -14.59
N ILE A 2 20.27 -2.74 -15.11
CA ILE A 2 19.27 -1.85 -15.76
C ILE A 2 18.70 -2.42 -17.08
N ARG A 3 19.50 -3.14 -17.88
CA ARG A 3 19.07 -3.74 -19.17
C ARG A 3 18.01 -4.85 -19.07
N LYS A 4 17.81 -5.49 -17.91
CA LYS A 4 16.84 -6.60 -17.76
C LYS A 4 15.39 -6.14 -17.64
N ILE A 5 15.15 -4.88 -17.25
CA ILE A 5 13.80 -4.33 -17.01
C ILE A 5 13.18 -3.82 -18.32
N GLU A 6 13.99 -3.36 -19.27
CA GLU A 6 13.52 -2.90 -20.59
C GLU A 6 12.83 -4.01 -21.39
N GLY A 7 13.20 -5.28 -21.16
CA GLY A 7 12.53 -6.43 -21.77
C GLY A 7 11.15 -6.77 -21.19
N ILE A 8 10.79 -6.20 -20.03
CA ILE A 8 9.54 -6.49 -19.31
C ILE A 8 8.43 -5.51 -19.71
N ILE A 9 8.76 -4.32 -20.22
CA ILE A 9 7.77 -3.27 -20.48
C ILE A 9 7.41 -3.28 -21.98
N PRO A 10 6.12 -3.16 -22.35
CA PRO A 10 5.73 -3.07 -23.75
C PRO A 10 6.43 -1.89 -24.45
N ALA A 11 7.00 -2.15 -25.62
CA ALA A 11 7.69 -1.13 -26.41
C ALA A 11 6.73 -0.01 -26.80
N GLY A 12 7.12 1.24 -26.56
CA GLY A 12 6.31 2.45 -26.76
C GLY A 12 5.95 3.19 -25.47
N LEU A 13 6.16 2.57 -24.30
CA LEU A 13 5.95 3.20 -23.00
C LEU A 13 7.29 3.52 -22.30
N SER A 14 7.35 4.68 -21.64
CA SER A 14 8.57 5.09 -20.93
C SER A 14 8.74 4.28 -19.63
N ALA A 15 9.67 3.34 -19.65
CA ALA A 15 10.00 2.49 -18.51
C ALA A 15 10.40 3.29 -17.24
N ALA A 16 11.00 4.47 -17.42
CA ALA A 16 11.36 5.35 -16.32
C ALA A 16 10.13 6.00 -15.66
N GLY A 17 9.13 6.43 -16.45
CA GLY A 17 7.92 7.07 -15.95
C GLY A 17 7.07 6.12 -15.10
N ILE A 18 6.83 4.91 -15.61
CA ILE A 18 6.04 3.89 -14.89
C ILE A 18 6.74 3.50 -13.59
N ARG A 19 8.06 3.29 -13.60
CA ARG A 19 8.81 2.98 -12.37
C ARG A 19 8.73 4.09 -11.34
N LYS A 20 8.80 5.36 -11.78
CA LYS A 20 8.66 6.51 -10.88
C LYS A 20 7.25 6.54 -10.27
N ALA A 21 6.21 6.30 -11.07
CA ALA A 21 4.83 6.26 -10.60
C ALA A 21 4.58 5.12 -9.59
N VAL A 22 5.05 3.90 -9.88
CA VAL A 22 4.94 2.76 -8.96
C VAL A 22 5.67 3.04 -7.64
N ARG A 23 6.90 3.56 -7.70
CA ARG A 23 7.67 3.91 -6.50
C ARG A 23 6.99 5.00 -5.68
N ALA A 24 6.50 6.04 -6.35
CA ALA A 24 5.76 7.12 -5.69
C ALA A 24 4.50 6.57 -5.02
N GLY A 25 3.73 5.72 -5.72
CA GLY A 25 2.56 5.06 -5.16
C GLY A 25 2.88 4.25 -3.91
N LEU A 26 3.94 3.43 -3.94
CA LEU A 26 4.38 2.65 -2.76
C LEU A 26 4.77 3.54 -1.57
N VAL A 27 5.57 4.59 -1.82
CA VAL A 27 6.00 5.52 -0.78
C VAL A 27 4.81 6.27 -0.19
N ILE A 28 3.88 6.73 -1.03
CA ILE A 28 2.67 7.42 -0.62
C ILE A 28 1.78 6.48 0.20
N SER A 29 1.51 5.27 -0.28
CA SER A 29 0.70 4.29 0.45
C SER A 29 1.28 3.97 1.82
N LEU A 30 2.59 3.74 1.91
CA LEU A 30 3.29 3.50 3.17
C LEU A 30 3.18 4.70 4.12
N PHE A 31 3.40 5.92 3.61
CA PHE A 31 3.38 7.12 4.42
C PHE A 31 1.97 7.44 4.94
N ILE A 32 0.96 7.32 4.07
CA ILE A 32 -0.44 7.56 4.47
C ILE A 32 -0.89 6.48 5.45
N SER A 33 -0.60 5.20 5.22
CA SER A 33 -1.01 4.13 6.14
C SER A 33 -0.43 4.33 7.54
N LEU A 34 0.86 4.66 7.63
CA LEU A 34 1.50 4.92 8.92
C LEU A 34 0.97 6.20 9.57
N SER A 35 0.77 7.27 8.80
CA SER A 35 0.26 8.54 9.34
C SER A 35 -1.16 8.38 9.89
N VAL A 36 -2.04 7.70 9.15
CA VAL A 36 -3.42 7.43 9.56
C VAL A 36 -3.45 6.63 10.86
N PHE A 37 -2.68 5.55 10.95
CA PHE A 37 -2.55 4.76 12.17
C PHE A 37 -2.08 5.61 13.35
N ASN A 38 -0.97 6.34 13.20
CA ASN A 38 -0.39 7.13 14.28
C ASN A 38 -1.33 8.26 14.74
N LEU A 39 -2.02 8.93 13.81
CA LEU A 39 -2.95 10.00 14.15
C LEU A 39 -4.15 9.47 14.94
N GLN A 40 -4.74 8.34 14.52
CA GLN A 40 -5.85 7.70 15.24
C GLN A 40 -5.39 7.21 16.62
N PHE A 41 -4.25 6.53 16.67
CA PHE A 41 -3.71 5.97 17.91
C PHE A 41 -3.35 7.07 18.93
N VAL A 42 -2.66 8.13 18.52
CA VAL A 42 -2.32 9.26 19.40
C VAL A 42 -3.56 10.05 19.82
N HIS A 43 -4.53 10.21 18.91
CA HIS A 43 -5.80 10.88 19.24
C HIS A 43 -6.54 10.14 20.37
N ASP A 44 -6.63 8.81 20.25
CA ASP A 44 -7.36 7.99 21.22
C ASP A 44 -6.58 7.84 22.53
N LEU A 45 -5.24 7.73 22.48
CA LEU A 45 -4.38 7.78 23.67
C LEU A 45 -4.57 9.08 24.48
N ARG A 46 -4.74 10.23 23.81
CA ARG A 46 -4.94 11.52 24.49
C ARG A 46 -6.33 11.66 25.09
N ARG A 47 -7.33 11.02 24.49
CA ARG A 47 -8.74 11.11 24.92
C ARG A 47 -9.14 10.09 25.96
N ILE A 48 -8.32 9.08 26.22
CA ILE A 48 -8.67 8.00 27.15
C ILE A 48 -8.93 8.50 28.57
N TYR A 49 -8.36 9.65 28.94
CA TYR A 49 -8.56 10.25 30.25
C TYR A 49 -9.44 11.49 30.15
N TYR A 50 -10.52 11.51 30.91
CA TYR A 50 -11.31 12.71 31.16
C TYR A 50 -11.35 13.03 32.66
N TYR A 51 -11.60 14.29 32.98
CA TYR A 51 -11.75 14.74 34.35
C TYR A 51 -13.24 14.76 34.71
N ASP A 52 -13.58 14.09 35.79
CA ASP A 52 -14.91 14.17 36.39
C ASP A 52 -15.12 15.54 37.07
N ILE A 53 -16.37 15.88 37.39
CA ILE A 53 -16.78 17.10 38.12
C ILE A 53 -16.07 17.18 39.48
N SER A 54 -15.69 16.02 40.04
CA SER A 54 -14.91 15.86 41.27
C SER A 54 -13.39 16.06 41.09
N GLY A 55 -12.92 16.37 39.87
CA GLY A 55 -11.50 16.52 39.53
C GLY A 55 -10.72 15.20 39.43
N LYS A 56 -11.39 14.05 39.53
CA LYS A 56 -10.76 12.72 39.39
C LYS A 56 -10.57 12.37 37.92
N ARG A 57 -9.41 11.80 37.59
CA ARG A 57 -9.09 11.29 36.26
C ARG A 57 -9.76 9.93 36.09
N ILE A 58 -10.73 9.81 35.19
CA ILE A 58 -11.45 8.58 34.88
C ILE A 58 -11.06 8.11 33.47
N ILE A 59 -10.99 6.79 33.29
CA ILE A 59 -10.71 6.13 32.02
C ILE A 59 -12.02 5.96 31.25
N ASP A 60 -12.05 6.39 30.00
CA ASP A 60 -13.16 6.11 29.08
C ASP A 60 -13.09 4.64 28.62
N GLU A 61 -14.00 3.81 29.13
CA GLU A 61 -14.07 2.38 28.81
C GLU A 61 -14.29 2.10 27.32
N GLN A 62 -14.98 2.99 26.59
CA GLN A 62 -15.21 2.81 25.15
C GLN A 62 -13.90 3.01 24.37
N ILE A 63 -13.12 4.03 24.75
CA ILE A 63 -11.82 4.31 24.14
C ILE A 63 -10.81 3.24 24.54
N TYR A 64 -10.84 2.77 25.79
CA TYR A 64 -10.01 1.67 26.27
C TYR A 64 -10.25 0.38 25.45
N HIS A 65 -11.51 -0.02 25.27
CA HIS A 65 -11.85 -1.20 24.48
C HIS A 65 -11.46 -1.03 23.01
N ARG A 66 -11.59 0.19 22.46
CA ARG A 66 -11.14 0.49 21.10
C ARG A 66 -9.63 0.32 20.99
N LEU A 67 -8.84 0.92 21.90
CA LEU A 67 -7.37 0.77 21.95
C LEU A 67 -6.94 -0.70 22.05
N HIS A 68 -7.65 -1.53 22.81
CA HIS A 68 -7.37 -2.96 22.89
C HIS A 68 -7.71 -3.73 21.60
N ASN A 69 -8.54 -3.16 20.73
CA ASN A 69 -8.92 -3.75 19.46
C ASN A 69 -8.00 -3.30 18.32
N PHE A 70 -6.78 -3.87 18.27
CA PHE A 70 -5.77 -3.54 17.25
C PHE A 70 -6.28 -3.72 15.81
N SER A 71 -7.09 -4.76 15.54
CA SER A 71 -7.58 -5.03 14.18
C SER A 71 -8.37 -3.85 13.62
N GLY A 72 -9.22 -3.21 14.43
CA GLY A 72 -10.02 -2.05 14.04
C GLY A 72 -9.20 -0.84 13.57
N TYR A 73 -8.01 -0.61 14.14
CA TYR A 73 -7.12 0.47 13.68
C TYR A 73 -6.40 0.14 12.37
N THR A 74 -6.18 -1.15 12.11
CA THR A 74 -5.43 -1.58 10.92
C THR A 74 -6.30 -1.67 9.66
N GLU A 75 -7.63 -1.78 9.79
CA GLU A 75 -8.56 -1.87 8.65
C GLU A 75 -8.40 -0.70 7.67
N LEU A 76 -8.42 0.53 8.17
CA LEU A 76 -8.28 1.72 7.34
C LEU A 76 -6.91 1.78 6.65
N CYS A 77 -5.88 1.25 7.30
CA CYS A 77 -4.54 1.16 6.76
C CYS A 77 -4.47 0.18 5.58
N PHE A 78 -5.15 -0.96 5.68
CA PHE A 78 -5.21 -1.96 4.60
C PHE A 78 -6.01 -1.47 3.40
N TYR A 79 -7.07 -0.68 3.59
CA TYR A 79 -7.82 -0.10 2.47
C TYR A 79 -6.95 0.76 1.55
N ILE A 80 -5.95 1.47 2.09
CA ILE A 80 -5.00 2.27 1.28
C ILE A 80 -4.16 1.37 0.36
N PHE A 81 -3.72 0.21 0.85
CA PHE A 81 -3.01 -0.77 0.02
C PHE A 81 -3.93 -1.44 -0.99
N ILE A 82 -5.20 -1.70 -0.65
CA ILE A 82 -6.19 -2.22 -1.61
C ILE A 82 -6.35 -1.25 -2.79
N VAL A 83 -6.47 0.05 -2.54
CA VAL A 83 -6.52 1.07 -3.61
C VAL A 83 -5.28 1.00 -4.49
N PHE A 84 -4.09 0.85 -3.90
CA PHE A 84 -2.85 0.68 -4.65
C PHE A 84 -2.88 -0.57 -5.56
N PHE A 85 -3.36 -1.72 -5.06
CA PHE A 85 -3.49 -2.94 -5.87
C PHE A 85 -4.51 -2.79 -7.00
N ILE A 86 -5.61 -2.06 -6.78
CA ILE A 86 -6.59 -1.74 -7.83
C ILE A 86 -5.92 -0.89 -8.92
N CYS A 87 -5.12 0.12 -8.55
CA CYS A 87 -4.36 0.92 -9.51
C CYS A 87 -3.36 0.07 -10.32
N LEU A 88 -2.70 -0.92 -9.68
CA LEU A 88 -1.82 -1.87 -10.38
C LEU A 88 -2.61 -2.73 -11.39
N ALA A 89 -3.80 -3.20 -11.02
CA ALA A 89 -4.68 -3.95 -11.92
C ALA A 89 -5.13 -3.09 -13.13
N GLY A 90 -5.48 -1.82 -12.89
CA GLY A 90 -5.77 -0.85 -13.94
C GLY A 90 -4.58 -0.62 -14.88
N MET A 91 -3.36 -0.54 -14.34
CA MET A 91 -2.14 -0.46 -15.16
C MET A 91 -1.91 -1.71 -16.01
N ALA A 92 -2.16 -2.91 -15.46
CA ALA A 92 -2.05 -4.15 -16.21
C ALA A 92 -3.03 -4.18 -17.40
N LEU A 93 -4.28 -3.72 -17.19
CA LEU A 93 -5.27 -3.57 -18.24
C LEU A 93 -4.84 -2.51 -19.27
N TYR A 94 -4.29 -1.38 -18.83
CA TYR A 94 -3.77 -0.35 -19.72
C TYR A 94 -2.63 -0.87 -20.61
N PHE A 95 -1.71 -1.68 -20.05
CA PHE A 95 -0.66 -2.35 -20.85
C PHE A 95 -1.24 -3.34 -21.85
N PHE A 96 -2.30 -4.06 -21.46
CA PHE A 96 -2.99 -4.97 -22.36
C PHE A 96 -3.73 -4.23 -23.48
N ILE A 97 -4.41 -3.12 -23.19
CA ILE A 97 -5.17 -2.34 -24.18
C ILE A 97 -4.23 -1.58 -25.12
N SER A 98 -3.18 -0.95 -24.58
CA SER A 98 -2.17 -0.24 -25.39
C SER A 98 -1.45 -1.16 -26.37
N HIS A 99 -1.42 -2.47 -26.12
CA HIS A 99 -0.96 -3.46 -27.10
C HIS A 99 -1.80 -3.48 -28.39
N PHE A 100 -3.13 -3.30 -28.29
CA PHE A 100 -4.04 -3.39 -29.44
C PHE A 100 -4.25 -2.08 -30.20
N ILE A 101 -3.82 -0.94 -29.63
CA ILE A 101 -4.10 0.41 -30.18
C ILE A 101 -2.96 0.98 -31.07
N GLY A 102 -1.78 0.34 -31.14
CA GLY A 102 -0.57 0.93 -31.75
C GLY A 102 -0.11 0.41 -33.13
N SER A 103 -0.22 1.25 -34.17
CA SER A 103 0.04 1.00 -35.61
C SER A 103 1.49 0.65 -36.05
N LYS A 104 2.51 0.60 -35.17
CA LYS A 104 3.89 0.17 -35.52
C LYS A 104 4.49 -0.92 -34.62
N SER A 105 3.95 -1.12 -33.40
CA SER A 105 4.36 -2.20 -32.50
C SER A 105 3.72 -3.54 -32.86
N ILE A 106 2.57 -3.53 -33.56
CA ILE A 106 1.90 -4.71 -34.09
C ILE A 106 2.86 -5.53 -34.96
N TYR A 107 3.63 -4.90 -35.86
CA TYR A 107 4.52 -5.62 -36.79
C TYR A 107 5.81 -6.15 -36.15
N THR A 108 6.37 -5.49 -35.14
CA THR A 108 7.54 -6.00 -34.39
C THR A 108 7.16 -7.02 -33.31
N MET A 109 5.92 -6.97 -32.80
CA MET A 109 5.44 -7.87 -31.74
C MET A 109 4.55 -9.03 -32.22
N LEU A 110 4.06 -9.05 -33.46
CA LEU A 110 3.35 -10.21 -34.05
C LEU A 110 4.22 -11.49 -34.08
N ARG A 111 5.55 -11.38 -33.96
CA ARG A 111 6.48 -12.51 -33.76
C ARG A 111 6.61 -13.00 -32.32
N VAL A 112 6.09 -12.24 -31.35
CA VAL A 112 6.24 -12.51 -29.93
C VAL A 112 5.00 -13.26 -29.46
N GLY A 113 5.14 -14.57 -29.22
CA GLY A 113 4.00 -15.43 -28.92
C GLY A 113 3.18 -14.95 -27.71
N ARG A 114 1.89 -15.30 -27.66
CA ARG A 114 0.90 -14.90 -26.62
C ARG A 114 1.43 -15.06 -25.18
N ARG A 115 2.31 -16.05 -24.94
CA ARG A 115 2.97 -16.28 -23.64
C ARG A 115 3.97 -15.20 -23.24
N GLU A 116 4.76 -14.67 -24.17
CA GLU A 116 5.69 -13.57 -23.87
C GLU A 116 4.94 -12.26 -23.63
N LEU A 117 3.82 -12.05 -24.34
CA LEU A 117 2.98 -10.88 -24.15
C LEU A 117 2.45 -10.79 -22.71
N ILE A 118 1.91 -11.91 -22.20
CA ILE A 118 1.42 -12.04 -20.83
C ILE A 118 2.57 -11.78 -19.84
N LYS A 119 3.75 -12.35 -20.08
CA LYS A 119 4.93 -12.14 -19.23
C LYS A 119 5.37 -10.68 -19.18
N ARG A 120 5.30 -9.94 -20.29
CA ARG A 120 5.67 -8.52 -20.33
C ARG A 120 4.59 -7.64 -19.69
N CYS A 121 3.32 -7.82 -20.08
CA CYS A 121 2.23 -7.01 -19.57
C CYS A 121 1.95 -7.23 -18.07
N LEU A 122 2.11 -8.46 -17.56
CA LEU A 122 1.90 -8.77 -16.14
C LEU A 122 3.19 -8.76 -15.32
N GLY A 123 4.37 -8.86 -15.94
CA GLY A 123 5.63 -8.96 -15.19
C GLY A 123 5.87 -7.79 -14.26
N LEU A 124 5.68 -6.56 -14.75
CA LEU A 124 5.85 -5.36 -13.93
C LEU A 124 4.73 -5.19 -12.88
N PRO A 125 3.43 -5.32 -13.21
CA PRO A 125 2.36 -5.33 -12.21
C PRO A 125 2.54 -6.38 -11.11
N VAL A 126 2.94 -7.61 -11.46
CA VAL A 126 3.14 -8.70 -10.48
C VAL A 126 4.33 -8.41 -9.59
N LEU A 127 5.47 -7.97 -10.14
CA LEU A 127 6.63 -7.57 -9.32
C LEU A 127 6.27 -6.39 -8.40
N SER A 128 5.49 -5.44 -8.89
CA SER A 128 5.03 -4.29 -8.12
C SER A 128 4.04 -4.71 -7.02
N ALA A 129 3.18 -5.69 -7.28
CA ALA A 129 2.26 -6.26 -6.31
C ALA A 129 3.01 -7.02 -5.21
N LEU A 130 4.04 -7.79 -5.55
CA LEU A 130 4.91 -8.44 -4.57
C LEU A 130 5.64 -7.42 -3.69
N ALA A 131 6.19 -6.36 -4.29
CA ALA A 131 6.80 -5.26 -3.54
C ALA A 131 5.76 -4.57 -2.63
N GLY A 132 4.54 -4.35 -3.13
CA GLY A 132 3.41 -3.81 -2.37
C GLY A 132 3.03 -4.68 -1.17
N GLY A 133 2.94 -5.99 -1.37
CA GLY A 133 2.66 -6.96 -0.30
C GLY A 133 3.75 -6.97 0.78
N LEU A 134 5.02 -6.91 0.37
CA LEU A 134 6.14 -6.77 1.31
C LEU A 134 6.08 -5.46 2.08
N THR A 135 5.81 -4.33 1.42
CA THR A 135 5.67 -3.04 2.12
C THR A 135 4.48 -3.03 3.07
N MET A 136 3.37 -3.67 2.70
CA MET A 136 2.20 -3.82 3.56
C MET A 136 2.55 -4.64 4.82
N GLY A 137 3.23 -5.79 4.64
CA GLY A 137 3.71 -6.60 5.77
C GLY A 137 4.66 -5.86 6.70
N VAL A 138 5.64 -5.13 6.15
CA VAL A 138 6.55 -4.29 6.94
C VAL A 138 5.79 -3.20 7.69
N SER A 139 4.84 -2.53 7.03
CA SER A 139 4.04 -1.48 7.68
C SER A 139 3.20 -2.04 8.84
N TYR A 140 2.64 -3.24 8.68
CA TYR A 140 1.88 -3.93 9.72
C TYR A 140 2.76 -4.28 10.93
N LEU A 141 3.98 -4.80 10.68
CA LEU A 141 4.94 -5.08 11.76
C LEU A 141 5.35 -3.81 12.52
N LEU A 142 5.55 -2.70 11.80
CA LEU A 142 5.83 -1.40 12.43
C LEU A 142 4.65 -0.92 13.30
N MET A 143 3.41 -1.09 12.83
CA MET A 143 2.21 -0.76 13.62
C MET A 143 2.11 -1.62 14.87
N ILE A 144 2.36 -2.92 14.78
CA ILE A 144 2.41 -3.82 15.95
C ILE A 144 3.50 -3.36 16.93
N MET A 145 4.69 -3.02 16.42
CA MET A 145 5.79 -2.58 17.25
C MET A 145 5.43 -1.30 18.03
N ILE A 146 4.84 -0.31 17.36
CA ILE A 146 4.35 0.92 17.99
C ILE A 146 3.27 0.58 19.03
N TYR A 147 2.31 -0.27 18.66
CA TYR A 147 1.25 -0.69 19.55
C TYR A 147 1.77 -1.31 20.85
N ILE A 148 2.68 -2.29 20.76
CA ILE A 148 3.24 -2.97 21.92
C ILE A 148 4.14 -2.03 22.76
N LEU A 149 4.83 -1.08 22.14
CA LEU A 149 5.71 -0.15 22.87
C LEU A 149 4.94 0.89 23.68
N PHE A 150 3.80 1.38 23.16
CA PHE A 150 3.06 2.50 23.76
C PHE A 150 1.79 2.11 24.52
N LEU A 151 1.19 0.94 24.25
CA LEU A 151 0.05 0.44 25.03
C LEU A 151 0.35 0.07 26.50
N PRO A 152 1.56 -0.38 26.93
CA PRO A 152 1.78 -0.78 28.34
C PRO A 152 1.62 0.37 29.34
N GLU A 153 1.60 1.63 28.89
CA GLU A 153 1.32 2.80 29.73
C GLU A 153 -0.13 2.83 30.27
N LEU A 154 -1.05 2.04 29.70
CA LEU A 154 -2.47 1.98 30.14
C LEU A 154 -2.72 1.05 31.34
N HIS A 155 -1.75 0.25 31.78
CA HIS A 155 -1.93 -0.73 32.86
C HIS A 155 -1.71 -0.18 34.28
N LEU A 156 -1.76 1.15 34.46
CA LEU A 156 -1.56 1.85 35.75
C LEU A 156 -2.84 2.48 36.29
#